data_AF-A0A2V8MS36-F1
#
_entry.id   AF-A0A2V8MS36-F1
#
_cell.length_a   1.000
_cell.length_b   1.000
_cell.length_c   1.000
_cell.angle_alpha   90.00
_cell.angle_beta   90.00
_cell.angle_gamma   90.00
#
_symmetry.space_group_name_H-M   'P 1'
#
loop_
_entity.id
_entity.type
_entity.pdbx_description
1 polymer ?
#
loop_
_entity_poly.entity_id
_entity_poly.type
_entity_poly.pdbx_seq_one_letter_code
_entity_poly.pdbx_strand_id
1 'polypeptide(L)'
;MLAASFFLTVSIGRASEKTEGKTPWKITGQLEEACSCDAACPCWFDSKPTKMTCSGGQVLFIEKGTYGKVKLDGLAIANMSQSPAGKTMMGSFGDWNFSYNYIDEKANPDQRKALEAIANVVMVPGASKKTETRYVAIT
;
A
#
# COMPACT_ATOMS: atom_id res chain seq x y z
N MET A 1 30.87 -65.45 -14.60
CA MET A 1 30.96 -64.05 -14.12
C MET A 1 29.54 -63.50 -14.02
N LEU A 2 28.95 -63.52 -12.83
CA LEU A 2 27.60 -62.98 -12.58
C LEU A 2 27.73 -61.47 -12.32
N ALA A 3 27.21 -60.65 -13.23
CA ALA A 3 27.11 -59.21 -13.01
C ALA A 3 25.82 -58.90 -12.26
N ALA A 4 25.93 -58.57 -10.97
CA ALA A 4 24.81 -58.08 -10.17
C ALA A 4 24.55 -56.62 -10.53
N SER A 5 23.42 -56.34 -11.19
CA SER A 5 22.97 -54.99 -11.49
C SER A 5 22.36 -54.35 -10.24
N PHE A 6 23.12 -53.47 -9.60
CA PHE A 6 22.65 -52.65 -8.49
C PHE A 6 21.81 -51.49 -9.05
N PHE A 7 20.48 -51.60 -8.98
CA PHE A 7 19.59 -50.49 -9.31
C PHE A 7 19.54 -49.53 -8.12
N LEU A 8 20.32 -48.44 -8.18
CA LEU A 8 20.18 -47.31 -7.26
C LEU A 8 18.96 -46.48 -7.66
N THR A 9 17.85 -46.62 -6.94
CA THR A 9 16.70 -45.73 -7.07
C THR A 9 17.01 -44.39 -6.39
N VAL A 10 17.48 -43.41 -7.15
CA VAL A 10 17.59 -42.02 -6.68
C VAL A 10 16.18 -41.44 -6.66
N SER A 11 15.62 -41.26 -5.45
CA SER A 11 14.39 -40.51 -5.26
C SER A 11 14.70 -39.03 -5.37
N ILE A 12 14.48 -38.46 -6.56
CA ILE A 12 14.50 -37.00 -6.77
C ILE A 12 13.27 -36.43 -6.06
N GLY A 13 13.41 -36.09 -4.78
CA GLY A 13 12.46 -35.23 -4.10
C GLY A 13 12.50 -33.86 -4.75
N ARG A 14 11.43 -33.49 -5.47
CA ARG A 14 11.21 -32.08 -5.82
C ARG A 14 10.99 -31.32 -4.52
N ALA A 15 12.03 -30.63 -4.05
CA ALA A 15 11.83 -29.51 -3.14
C ALA A 15 10.86 -28.56 -3.83
N SER A 16 9.72 -28.31 -3.21
CA SER A 16 8.81 -27.25 -3.65
C SER A 16 9.58 -25.94 -3.49
N GLU A 17 10.13 -25.42 -4.58
CA GLU A 17 10.63 -24.06 -4.63
C GLU A 17 9.47 -23.15 -4.24
N LYS A 18 9.61 -22.49 -3.08
CA LYS A 18 8.69 -21.47 -2.63
C LYS A 18 8.92 -20.27 -3.55
N THR A 19 8.19 -20.21 -4.64
CA THR A 19 8.12 -19.00 -5.47
C THR A 19 7.80 -17.85 -4.52
N GLU A 20 8.64 -16.82 -4.51
CA GLU A 20 8.44 -15.58 -3.76
C GLU A 20 7.25 -14.82 -4.36
N GLY A 21 6.06 -15.39 -4.21
CA GLY A 21 4.80 -14.74 -4.54
C GLY A 21 4.56 -13.63 -3.54
N LYS A 22 4.03 -12.51 -4.02
CA LYS A 22 3.54 -11.42 -3.16
C LYS A 22 2.68 -12.02 -2.04
N THR A 23 2.96 -11.64 -0.80
CA THR A 23 2.18 -12.14 0.35
C THR A 23 0.70 -11.83 0.11
N PRO A 24 -0.19 -12.85 0.11
CA PRO A 24 -1.60 -12.63 -0.17
C PRO A 24 -2.20 -11.77 0.93
N TRP A 25 -3.02 -10.80 0.55
CA TRP A 25 -3.70 -9.93 1.48
C TRP A 25 -5.11 -9.62 1.00
N LYS A 26 -5.99 -9.32 1.96
CA LYS A 26 -7.38 -8.91 1.74
C LYS A 26 -7.80 -8.02 2.88
N ILE A 27 -8.51 -6.94 2.57
CA ILE A 27 -9.10 -6.02 3.53
C ILE A 27 -10.56 -5.73 3.15
N THR A 28 -11.36 -5.38 4.13
CA THR A 28 -12.74 -4.93 3.99
C THR A 28 -12.95 -3.84 5.04
N GLY A 29 -13.62 -2.76 4.66
CA GLY A 29 -13.86 -1.60 5.51
C GLY A 29 -14.22 -0.37 4.69
N GLN A 30 -13.93 0.81 5.24
CA GLN A 30 -14.31 2.09 4.64
C GLN A 30 -13.09 2.84 4.11
N LEU A 31 -13.19 3.35 2.88
CA LEU A 31 -12.28 4.33 2.33
C LEU A 31 -12.96 5.69 2.41
N GLU A 32 -12.41 6.59 3.21
CA GLU A 32 -12.88 7.96 3.33
C GLU A 32 -11.86 8.88 2.67
N GLU A 33 -12.28 9.72 1.74
CA GLU A 33 -11.41 10.68 1.06
C GLU A 33 -11.93 12.12 1.21
N ALA A 34 -10.99 13.06 1.29
CA ALA A 34 -11.28 14.49 1.31
C ALA A 34 -10.30 15.20 0.38
N CYS A 35 -10.82 16.11 -0.44
CA CYS A 35 -10.04 16.92 -1.38
C CYS A 35 -10.36 18.40 -1.19
N SER A 36 -9.36 19.26 -1.42
CA SER A 36 -9.50 20.72 -1.40
C SER A 36 -10.28 21.28 -2.58
N CYS A 37 -10.54 20.47 -3.61
CA CYS A 37 -11.26 20.90 -4.80
C CYS A 37 -12.77 20.98 -4.57
N ASP A 38 -13.41 21.95 -5.22
CA ASP A 38 -14.87 21.99 -5.35
C ASP A 38 -15.40 20.68 -5.98
N ALA A 39 -16.58 20.24 -5.53
CA ALA A 39 -17.22 19.02 -6.01
C ALA A 39 -17.94 19.24 -7.34
N ALA A 40 -17.89 18.34 -8.32
CA ALA A 40 -17.06 17.13 -8.39
C ALA A 40 -15.59 17.46 -8.68
N CYS A 41 -14.66 16.73 -8.05
CA CYS A 41 -13.23 17.02 -8.16
C CYS A 41 -12.72 16.80 -9.61
N PRO A 42 -12.24 17.87 -10.30
CA PRO A 42 -11.84 17.76 -11.70
C PRO A 42 -10.51 17.04 -11.91
N CYS A 43 -9.71 16.85 -10.84
CA CYS A 43 -8.41 16.16 -10.90
C CYS A 43 -8.52 14.72 -11.42
N TRP A 44 -9.65 14.05 -11.18
CA TRP A 44 -9.92 12.70 -11.70
C TRP A 44 -10.03 12.63 -13.22
N PHE A 45 -10.29 13.77 -13.87
CA PHE A 45 -10.37 13.91 -15.32
C PHE A 45 -9.13 14.61 -15.89
N ASP A 46 -8.00 14.56 -15.17
CA ASP A 46 -6.72 15.22 -15.50
C ASP A 46 -6.83 16.73 -15.72
N SER A 47 -7.88 17.35 -15.20
CA SER A 47 -7.99 18.80 -15.17
C SER A 47 -7.22 19.39 -13.98
N LYS A 48 -6.90 20.69 -14.06
CA LYS A 48 -6.22 21.37 -12.96
C LYS A 48 -7.12 21.44 -11.72
N PRO A 49 -6.54 21.45 -10.51
CA PRO A 49 -7.28 21.67 -9.28
C PRO A 49 -8.09 22.97 -9.36
N THR A 50 -9.28 23.00 -8.76
CA THR A 50 -10.12 24.22 -8.70
C THR A 50 -9.53 25.28 -7.77
N LYS A 51 -8.62 24.87 -6.88
CA LYS A 51 -7.78 25.74 -6.05
C LYS A 51 -6.32 25.70 -6.56
N MET A 52 -5.39 26.35 -5.85
CA MET A 52 -3.99 26.44 -6.29
C MET A 52 -3.28 25.07 -6.40
N THR A 53 -3.60 24.11 -5.54
CA THR A 53 -2.96 22.77 -5.44
C THR A 53 -4.00 21.67 -5.34
N CYS A 54 -3.65 20.45 -5.78
CA CYS A 54 -4.38 19.24 -5.42
C CYS A 54 -3.94 18.86 -4.01
N SER A 55 -4.76 19.19 -3.01
CA SER A 55 -4.49 18.86 -1.62
C SER A 55 -5.61 17.99 -1.08
N GLY A 56 -5.26 16.99 -0.31
CA GLY A 56 -6.25 16.09 0.23
C GLY A 56 -5.62 14.90 0.91
N GLY A 57 -6.48 13.94 1.21
CA GLY A 57 -6.05 12.68 1.75
C GLY A 57 -7.16 11.67 1.76
N GLN A 58 -6.76 10.47 2.12
CA GLN A 58 -7.63 9.32 2.23
C GLN A 58 -7.27 8.54 3.50
N VAL A 59 -8.28 7.94 4.12
CA VAL A 59 -8.14 7.06 5.28
C VAL A 59 -8.86 5.76 4.95
N LEU A 60 -8.19 4.65 5.22
CA LEU A 60 -8.74 3.31 5.09
C LEU A 60 -8.89 2.72 6.49
N PHE A 61 -10.13 2.67 6.96
CA PHE A 61 -10.51 2.02 8.21
C PHE A 61 -10.74 0.53 7.94
N ILE A 62 -9.92 -0.35 8.52
CA ILE A 62 -9.95 -1.78 8.26
C ILE A 62 -10.91 -2.45 9.26
N GLU A 63 -12.11 -2.79 8.81
CA GLU A 63 -13.05 -3.59 9.62
C GLU A 63 -12.58 -5.04 9.75
N LYS A 64 -12.13 -5.64 8.64
CA LYS A 64 -11.54 -6.98 8.59
C LYS A 64 -10.36 -7.01 7.62
N GLY A 65 -9.22 -7.57 8.01
CA GLY A 65 -8.04 -7.61 7.16
C GLY A 65 -7.01 -8.67 7.53
N THR A 66 -6.33 -9.18 6.51
CA THR A 66 -5.20 -10.10 6.65
C THR A 66 -4.09 -9.77 5.67
N TYR A 67 -2.84 -9.88 6.11
CA TYR A 67 -1.65 -9.91 5.26
C TYR A 67 -0.86 -11.18 5.59
N GLY A 68 -1.03 -12.22 4.78
CA GLY A 68 -0.58 -13.58 5.10
C GLY A 68 -1.24 -14.08 6.39
N LYS A 69 -0.44 -14.24 7.44
CA LYS A 69 -0.92 -14.67 8.78
C LYS A 69 -1.19 -13.49 9.73
N VAL A 70 -0.82 -12.27 9.35
CA VAL A 70 -0.98 -11.07 10.19
C VAL A 70 -2.42 -10.56 10.10
N LYS A 71 -3.07 -10.41 11.25
CA LYS A 71 -4.41 -9.81 11.37
C LYS A 71 -4.32 -8.29 11.41
N LEU A 72 -5.20 -7.62 10.68
CA LEU A 72 -5.24 -6.17 10.55
C LEU A 72 -6.59 -5.56 11.00
N ASP A 73 -7.46 -6.39 11.59
CA ASP A 73 -8.80 -6.00 12.03
C ASP A 73 -8.72 -4.81 13.02
N GLY A 74 -9.56 -3.80 12.77
CA GLY A 74 -9.66 -2.60 13.59
C GLY A 74 -8.53 -1.59 13.42
N LEU A 75 -7.54 -1.82 12.55
CA LEU A 75 -6.45 -0.87 12.28
C LEU A 75 -6.84 0.12 11.16
N ALA A 76 -6.07 1.18 11.03
CA ALA A 76 -6.22 2.13 9.93
C ALA A 76 -4.88 2.52 9.29
N ILE A 77 -4.97 2.91 8.02
CA ILE A 77 -3.89 3.60 7.30
C ILE A 77 -4.46 4.82 6.62
N ALA A 78 -3.70 5.90 6.57
CA ALA A 78 -4.08 7.13 5.89
C ALA A 78 -2.95 7.68 5.02
N ASN A 79 -3.31 8.53 4.07
CA ASN A 79 -2.38 9.34 3.31
C ASN A 79 -2.86 10.78 3.27
N MET A 80 -1.95 11.74 3.43
CA MET A 80 -2.20 13.16 3.21
C MET A 80 -1.13 13.70 2.26
N SER A 81 -1.55 14.45 1.26
CA SER A 81 -0.66 14.77 0.14
C SER A 81 -1.03 16.09 -0.53
N GLN A 82 -0.05 16.69 -1.21
CA GLN A 82 -0.23 17.95 -1.91
C GLN A 82 0.62 18.03 -3.18
N SER A 83 -0.01 18.28 -4.32
CA SER A 83 0.68 18.54 -5.59
C SER A 83 1.34 19.93 -5.60
N PRO A 84 2.29 20.18 -6.52
CA PRO A 84 2.75 21.53 -6.83
C PRO A 84 1.62 22.37 -7.40
N ALA A 85 1.76 23.69 -7.28
CA ALA A 85 0.77 24.62 -7.82
C ALA A 85 0.76 24.62 -9.35
N GLY A 86 -0.43 24.84 -9.94
CA GLY A 86 -0.61 25.07 -11.38
C GLY A 86 -0.40 23.85 -12.31
N LYS A 87 -0.11 22.67 -11.76
CA LYS A 87 0.00 21.39 -12.48
C LYS A 87 -1.24 20.52 -12.24
N THR A 88 -1.50 19.57 -13.14
CA THR A 88 -2.54 18.55 -12.94
C THR A 88 -2.05 17.49 -11.94
N MET A 89 -2.97 16.79 -11.28
CA MET A 89 -2.66 15.74 -10.31
C MET A 89 -1.74 14.66 -10.92
N MET A 90 -2.09 14.18 -12.12
CA MET A 90 -1.33 13.14 -12.82
C MET A 90 -0.04 13.68 -13.42
N GLY A 91 -0.08 14.88 -13.99
CA GLY A 91 1.08 15.53 -14.61
C GLY A 91 2.17 15.97 -13.63
N SER A 92 1.88 15.99 -12.32
CA SER A 92 2.88 16.27 -11.28
C SER A 92 3.33 15.06 -10.49
N PHE A 93 2.87 13.85 -10.80
CA PHE A 93 3.23 12.65 -10.04
C PHE A 93 4.76 12.46 -9.96
N GLY A 94 5.28 12.15 -8.77
CA GLY A 94 6.72 12.09 -8.49
C GLY A 94 7.34 13.41 -8.01
N ASP A 95 6.63 14.53 -8.15
CA ASP A 95 7.08 15.88 -7.80
C ASP A 95 6.17 16.56 -6.78
N TRP A 96 5.32 15.81 -6.05
CA TRP A 96 4.41 16.41 -5.08
C TRP A 96 5.17 17.04 -3.91
N ASN A 97 4.64 18.16 -3.39
CA ASN A 97 5.22 18.93 -2.29
C ASN A 97 5.45 18.04 -1.06
N PHE A 98 4.49 17.15 -0.78
CA PHE A 98 4.59 16.06 0.18
C PHE A 98 3.55 14.96 -0.14
N SER A 99 3.80 13.76 0.37
CA SER A 99 2.83 12.66 0.44
C SER A 99 3.16 11.82 1.66
N TYR A 100 2.46 12.03 2.76
CA TYR A 100 2.75 11.36 4.02
C TYR A 100 1.77 10.23 4.25
N ASN A 101 2.30 9.06 4.60
CA ASN A 101 1.52 7.92 5.04
C ASN A 101 1.45 7.93 6.57
N TYR A 102 0.27 7.64 7.10
CA TYR A 102 0.02 7.50 8.51
C TYR A 102 -0.46 6.08 8.76
N ILE A 103 0.12 5.44 9.76
CA ILE A 103 -0.23 4.10 10.18
C ILE A 103 -0.66 4.17 11.64
N ASP A 104 -1.73 3.45 11.96
CA ASP A 104 -2.25 3.42 13.31
C ASP A 104 -1.17 2.98 14.33
N GLU A 105 -0.95 3.80 15.35
CA GLU A 105 0.10 3.58 16.36
C GLU A 105 -0.10 2.29 17.16
N LYS A 106 -1.36 1.82 17.29
CA LYS A 106 -1.69 0.57 17.98
C LYS A 106 -1.22 -0.68 17.24
N ALA A 107 -0.84 -0.54 15.97
CA ALA A 107 -0.25 -1.63 15.20
C ALA A 107 1.05 -2.11 15.86
N ASN A 108 1.17 -3.42 16.07
CA ASN A 108 2.41 -4.05 16.48
C ASN A 108 3.45 -4.07 15.31
N PRO A 109 4.71 -4.45 15.55
CA PRO A 109 5.75 -4.40 14.51
C PRO A 109 5.44 -5.21 13.23
N ASP A 110 4.79 -6.36 13.33
CA ASP A 110 4.42 -7.18 12.17
C ASP A 110 3.25 -6.56 11.40
N GLN A 111 2.28 -5.99 12.12
CA GLN A 111 1.18 -5.23 11.52
C GLN A 111 1.69 -3.97 10.82
N ARG A 112 2.64 -3.23 11.40
CA ARG A 112 3.23 -2.04 10.75
C ARG A 112 3.85 -2.40 9.41
N LYS A 113 4.68 -3.44 9.35
CA LYS A 113 5.28 -3.92 8.09
C LYS A 113 4.22 -4.31 7.06
N ALA A 114 3.16 -4.99 7.49
CA ALA A 114 2.04 -5.34 6.62
C ALA A 114 1.29 -4.11 6.10
N LEU A 115 1.00 -3.14 6.97
CA LEU A 115 0.31 -1.90 6.63
C LEU A 115 1.16 -0.99 5.73
N GLU A 116 2.47 -0.91 5.93
CA GLU A 116 3.40 -0.22 5.03
C GLU A 116 3.43 -0.86 3.64
N ALA A 117 3.44 -2.19 3.56
CA ALA A 117 3.37 -2.91 2.30
C ALA A 117 2.05 -2.64 1.56
N ILE A 118 0.92 -2.64 2.28
CA ILE A 118 -0.39 -2.31 1.71
C ILE A 118 -0.43 -0.84 1.27
N ALA A 119 0.02 0.10 2.09
CA ALA A 119 0.06 1.53 1.75
C ALA A 119 0.84 1.81 0.46
N ASN A 120 1.95 1.09 0.25
CA ASN A 120 2.75 1.17 -0.99
C ASN A 120 2.03 0.62 -2.24
N VAL A 121 0.85 0.02 -2.08
CA VAL A 121 0.01 -0.46 -3.19
C VAL A 121 -1.27 0.38 -3.33
N VAL A 122 -1.93 0.72 -2.22
CA VAL A 122 -3.29 1.29 -2.23
C VAL A 122 -3.35 2.80 -2.05
N MET A 123 -2.31 3.42 -1.47
CA MET A 123 -2.31 4.87 -1.25
C MET A 123 -1.86 5.58 -2.53
N VAL A 124 -1.00 6.60 -2.41
CA VAL A 124 -0.47 7.34 -3.56
C VAL A 124 1.04 7.09 -3.68
N PRO A 125 1.46 5.83 -3.94
CA PRO A 125 2.87 5.46 -3.92
C PRO A 125 3.65 6.19 -5.02
N GLY A 126 4.77 6.80 -4.66
CA GLY A 126 5.61 7.53 -5.61
C GLY A 126 5.10 8.92 -6.00
N ALA A 127 4.04 9.44 -5.37
CA ALA A 127 3.57 10.81 -5.62
C ALA A 127 4.63 11.87 -5.30
N SER A 128 5.44 11.65 -4.27
CA SER A 128 6.48 12.57 -3.80
C SER A 128 7.77 11.84 -3.45
N LYS A 129 8.92 12.47 -3.75
CA LYS A 129 10.23 12.07 -3.20
C LYS A 129 10.38 12.38 -1.71
N LYS A 130 9.48 13.18 -1.14
CA LYS A 130 9.43 13.56 0.28
C LYS A 130 8.38 12.73 1.03
N THR A 131 8.19 11.48 0.62
CA THR A 131 7.25 10.59 1.28
C THR A 131 7.80 10.15 2.63
N GLU A 132 6.99 10.23 3.67
CA GLU A 132 7.33 9.81 5.03
C GLU A 132 6.21 8.92 5.57
N THR A 133 6.56 7.94 6.38
CA THR A 133 5.60 7.15 7.16
C THR A 133 5.65 7.58 8.62
N ARG A 134 4.49 7.82 9.22
CA ARG A 134 4.34 8.24 10.61
C ARG A 134 3.39 7.29 11.32
N TYR A 135 3.67 7.00 12.59
CA TYR A 135 2.76 6.24 13.46
C TYR A 135 2.00 7.22 14.35
N VAL A 136 0.67 7.20 14.28
CA VAL A 136 -0.20 8.14 15.01
C VAL A 136 -1.48 7.46 15.47
N ALA A 137 -2.11 7.98 16.51
CA ALA A 137 -3.46 7.59 16.89
C ALA A 137 -4.45 7.93 15.77
N ILE A 138 -5.09 6.91 15.18
CA ILE A 138 -6.15 7.07 14.17
C ILE A 138 -7.47 6.50 14.70
N THR A 139 -7.43 5.34 15.35
CA THR A 139 -8.61 4.62 15.89
C THR A 139 -8.40 4.14 17.31
#